data_AF-A0ABD2VHY7-F1
#
_entry.id   AF-A0ABD2VHY7-F1
#
_cell.length_a   1.000
_cell.length_b   1.000
_cell.length_c   1.000
_cell.angle_alpha   90.00
_cell.angle_beta   90.00
_cell.angle_gamma   90.00
#
_symmetry.space_group_name_H-M   'P 1'
#
loop_
_entity.id
_entity.type
_entity.pdbx_description
1 polymer ?
#
loop_
_entity_poly.entity_id
_entity_poly.type
_entity_poly.pdbx_seq_one_letter_code
_entity_poly.pdbx_strand_id
1 'polypeptide(L)'
;MAPGALILAAVPPNIPSVSIENLQLTTDYELKSGTSMAAPHAAGIAAMLKGAHPDWSPSAIRSAMMTTANHLNSAQKPIREDHNFVASPLGIGSGHVDPNRALDPGLVYDATPQDYINLICSLNFTEEQFKTFARSSANYHNCSNASADLNYPSFIVFYSFSQEGNYPWLEQKFKRTLTNVGKSGATYRVKIENPRNSTISVSPQTLVFMNKNEKQSYTLTIRYRGDEKGGQDGSITWVEKNGNHSVRSPMVITSTVDVWASED
;
A
#
# COMPACT_ATOMS: atom_id res chain seq x y z
N MET A 1 3.69 0.67 7.40
CA MET A 1 3.93 0.99 8.83
C MET A 1 5.36 1.53 9.02
N ALA A 2 5.56 2.47 9.94
CA ALA A 2 6.86 3.01 10.33
C ALA A 2 6.86 3.34 11.84
N PRO A 3 8.03 3.55 12.48
CA PRO A 3 8.11 3.84 13.91
C PRO A 3 7.37 5.13 14.28
N GLY A 4 6.45 5.06 15.24
CA GLY A 4 5.65 6.20 15.67
C GLY A 4 5.29 6.22 17.15
N ALA A 5 5.82 5.29 17.96
CA ALA A 5 5.57 5.26 19.40
C ALA A 5 6.84 5.68 20.15
N LEU A 6 6.71 6.63 21.08
CA LEU A 6 7.79 7.16 21.92
C LEU A 6 9.03 7.52 21.10
N ILE A 7 8.83 8.26 20.02
CA ILE A 7 9.90 8.77 19.16
C ILE A 7 10.48 10.03 19.80
N LEU A 8 11.79 10.05 20.03
CA LEU A 8 12.51 11.24 20.48
C LEU A 8 12.70 12.21 19.32
N ALA A 9 12.22 13.45 19.47
CA ALA A 9 12.38 14.50 18.46
C ALA A 9 12.59 15.87 19.12
N ALA A 10 13.16 16.80 18.36
CA ALA A 10 13.41 18.15 18.83
C ALA A 10 12.09 18.89 19.11
N VAL A 11 12.08 19.70 20.16
CA VAL A 11 10.97 20.59 20.54
C VAL A 11 11.49 21.97 20.92
N PRO A 12 10.68 23.04 20.83
CA PRO A 12 11.10 24.36 21.29
C PRO A 12 11.50 24.34 22.77
N PRO A 13 12.66 24.90 23.15
CA PRO A 13 13.19 24.80 24.52
C PRO A 13 12.42 25.62 25.56
N ASN A 14 11.49 26.46 25.12
CA ASN A 14 10.74 27.41 25.93
C ASN A 14 9.26 27.04 26.10
N ILE A 15 8.84 25.84 25.68
CA ILE A 15 7.49 25.32 25.94
C ILE A 15 7.55 24.18 26.97
N PRO A 16 6.57 24.10 27.90
CA PRO A 16 6.45 22.96 28.80
C PRO A 16 6.33 21.64 28.01
N SER A 17 7.11 20.64 28.41
CA SER A 17 7.10 19.30 27.79
C SER A 17 6.65 18.22 28.77
N VAL A 18 7.16 18.25 30.01
CA VAL A 18 6.81 17.25 31.04
C VAL A 18 6.39 17.96 32.31
N SER A 19 5.35 17.45 32.97
CA SER A 19 4.92 17.93 34.28
C SER A 19 5.27 16.91 35.36
N ILE A 20 5.95 17.34 36.41
CA ILE A 20 6.17 16.57 37.63
C ILE A 20 5.47 17.31 38.76
N GLU A 21 4.36 16.75 39.25
CA GLU A 21 3.46 17.43 40.18
C GLU A 21 3.03 18.81 39.64
N ASN A 22 3.47 19.90 40.27
CA ASN A 22 3.20 21.28 39.86
C ASN A 22 4.38 21.95 39.13
N LEU A 23 5.46 21.20 38.86
CA LEU A 23 6.65 21.70 38.16
C LEU A 23 6.56 21.37 36.67
N GLN A 24 6.60 22.40 35.82
CA GLN A 24 6.73 22.26 34.37
C GLN A 24 8.20 22.25 33.98
N LEU A 25 8.62 21.18 33.30
CA LEU A 25 9.96 21.02 32.76
C LEU A 25 9.96 21.32 31.26
N THR A 26 11.01 22.00 30.82
CA THR A 26 11.32 22.19 29.41
C THR A 26 12.48 21.26 29.02
N THR A 27 12.62 21.01 27.73
CA THR A 27 13.67 20.15 27.15
C THR A 27 13.92 20.58 25.71
N ASP A 28 15.09 20.26 25.17
CA ASP A 28 15.37 20.41 23.74
C ASP A 28 14.79 19.24 22.91
N TYR A 29 14.52 18.10 23.56
CA TYR A 29 14.01 16.88 22.93
C TYR A 29 12.96 16.18 23.79
N GLU A 30 11.89 15.73 23.16
CA GLU A 30 10.73 15.12 23.80
C GLU A 30 10.35 13.79 23.12
N LEU A 31 9.87 12.83 23.91
CA LEU A 31 9.27 11.59 23.40
C LEU A 31 7.81 11.84 23.02
N LYS A 32 7.47 11.63 21.75
CA LYS A 32 6.09 11.74 21.24
C LYS A 32 5.63 10.45 20.57
N SER A 33 4.33 10.21 20.64
CA SER A 33 3.66 9.08 20.00
C SER A 33 2.57 9.57 19.06
N GLY A 34 2.40 8.87 17.93
CA GLY A 34 1.36 9.12 16.97
C GLY A 34 1.77 8.80 15.54
N THR A 35 0.78 8.71 14.66
CA THR A 35 1.02 8.63 13.21
C THR A 35 1.76 9.87 12.69
N SER A 36 1.60 11.02 13.34
CA SER A 36 2.41 12.23 13.13
C SER A 36 3.92 12.02 13.29
N MET A 37 4.35 11.01 14.06
CA MET A 37 5.76 10.63 14.22
C MET A 37 6.19 9.54 13.23
N ALA A 38 5.26 8.68 12.80
CA ALA A 38 5.53 7.67 11.77
C ALA A 38 5.66 8.27 10.36
N ALA A 39 4.81 9.26 10.03
CA ALA A 39 4.82 9.92 8.72
C ALA A 39 6.18 10.52 8.32
N PRO A 40 6.89 11.30 9.16
CA PRO A 40 8.20 11.87 8.79
C PRO A 40 9.28 10.80 8.55
N HIS A 41 9.22 9.63 9.20
CA HIS A 41 10.11 8.51 8.87
C HIS A 41 9.90 8.02 7.43
N ALA A 42 8.64 7.78 7.05
CA ALA A 42 8.31 7.37 5.69
C ALA A 42 8.69 8.45 4.66
N ALA A 43 8.44 9.72 4.97
CA ALA A 43 8.82 10.85 4.11
C ALA A 43 10.34 10.96 3.90
N GLY A 44 11.13 10.82 4.97
CA GLY A 44 12.59 10.81 4.90
C GLY A 44 13.13 9.66 4.05
N ILE A 45 12.58 8.45 4.21
CA ILE A 45 12.93 7.29 3.37
C ILE A 45 12.57 7.56 1.90
N ALA A 46 11.38 8.06 1.63
CA ALA A 46 10.95 8.40 0.27
C ALA A 46 11.87 9.45 -0.39
N ALA A 47 12.31 10.45 0.37
CA ALA A 47 13.25 11.48 -0.10
C ALA A 47 14.63 10.87 -0.44
N MET A 48 15.15 9.98 0.41
CA MET A 48 16.40 9.27 0.12
C MET A 48 16.29 8.38 -1.12
N LEU A 49 15.16 7.67 -1.29
CA LEU A 49 14.90 6.88 -2.49
C LEU A 49 14.83 7.76 -3.74
N LYS A 50 14.21 8.95 -3.66
CA LYS A 50 14.21 9.93 -4.76
C LYS A 50 15.61 10.44 -5.07
N GLY A 51 16.45 10.65 -4.06
CA GLY A 51 17.85 11.03 -4.25
C GLY A 51 18.68 9.94 -4.93
N ALA A 52 18.45 8.67 -4.57
CA ALA A 52 19.12 7.53 -5.19
C ALA A 52 18.58 7.18 -6.60
N HIS A 53 17.30 7.44 -6.84
CA HIS A 53 16.62 7.22 -8.12
C HIS A 53 15.90 8.49 -8.59
N PRO A 54 16.63 9.47 -9.15
CA PRO A 54 16.06 10.77 -9.52
C PRO A 54 14.91 10.69 -10.53
N ASP A 55 14.87 9.65 -11.36
CA ASP A 55 13.84 9.48 -12.39
C ASP A 55 12.58 8.78 -11.90
N TRP A 56 12.58 8.21 -10.69
CA TRP A 56 11.40 7.50 -10.18
C TRP A 56 10.24 8.47 -9.92
N SER A 57 9.04 8.06 -10.35
CA SER A 57 7.81 8.76 -10.01
C SER A 57 7.50 8.62 -8.50
N PRO A 58 6.63 9.46 -7.94
CA PRO A 58 6.11 9.27 -6.59
C PRO A 58 5.46 7.89 -6.40
N SER A 59 4.75 7.39 -7.43
CA SER A 59 4.12 6.06 -7.42
C SER A 59 5.13 4.93 -7.36
N ALA A 60 6.23 5.04 -8.12
CA ALA A 60 7.32 4.07 -8.10
C ALA A 60 8.04 4.03 -6.75
N ILE A 61 8.28 5.18 -6.11
CA ILE A 61 8.86 5.25 -4.76
C ILE A 61 7.94 4.57 -3.73
N ARG A 62 6.64 4.90 -3.75
CA ARG A 62 5.65 4.22 -2.91
C ARG A 62 5.66 2.72 -3.16
N SER A 63 5.69 2.29 -4.43
CA SER A 63 5.73 0.87 -4.79
C SER A 63 6.97 0.18 -4.22
N ALA A 64 8.15 0.79 -4.33
CA ALA A 64 9.38 0.24 -3.80
C ALA A 64 9.26 0.04 -2.29
N MET A 65 8.83 1.05 -1.55
CA MET A 65 8.64 0.97 -0.09
C MET A 65 7.59 -0.07 0.32
N MET A 66 6.49 -0.19 -0.42
CA MET A 66 5.42 -1.13 -0.09
C MET A 66 5.78 -2.57 -0.40
N THR A 67 6.37 -2.84 -1.56
CA THR A 67 6.61 -4.22 -2.02
C THR A 67 7.80 -4.90 -1.33
N THR A 68 8.67 -4.11 -0.71
CA THR A 68 9.82 -4.58 0.07
C THR A 68 9.58 -4.52 1.58
N ALA A 69 8.45 -3.95 2.02
CA ALA A 69 8.09 -3.86 3.42
C ALA A 69 8.08 -5.25 4.10
N ASN A 70 8.54 -5.28 5.35
CA ASN A 70 8.57 -6.49 6.13
C ASN A 70 7.22 -6.70 6.85
N HIS A 71 6.53 -7.78 6.52
CA HIS A 71 5.27 -8.19 7.16
C HIS A 71 5.50 -9.07 8.40
N LEU A 72 6.77 -9.39 8.70
CA LEU A 72 7.20 -10.18 9.85
C LEU A 72 7.90 -9.29 10.88
N ASN A 73 7.82 -9.70 12.14
CA ASN A 73 8.56 -9.09 13.25
C ASN A 73 9.99 -9.67 13.36
N SER A 74 10.76 -9.19 14.35
CA SER A 74 12.13 -9.64 14.60
C SER A 74 12.26 -11.15 14.89
N ALA A 75 11.19 -11.79 15.37
CA ALA A 75 11.12 -13.24 15.61
C ALA A 75 10.67 -14.03 14.36
N GLN A 76 10.63 -13.41 13.17
CA GLN A 76 10.17 -14.00 11.90
C GLN A 76 8.73 -14.52 11.97
N LYS A 77 7.89 -13.93 12.82
CA LYS A 77 6.45 -14.20 12.91
C LYS A 77 5.66 -13.03 12.31
N PRO A 78 4.43 -13.24 11.83
CA PRO A 78 3.58 -12.15 11.39
C PRO A 78 3.49 -11.03 12.43
N ILE A 79 3.57 -9.77 11.99
CA ILE A 79 3.36 -8.61 12.84
C ILE A 79 1.97 -8.70 13.47
N ARG A 80 1.85 -8.24 14.71
CA ARG A 80 0.62 -8.31 15.50
C ARG A 80 0.14 -6.91 15.86
N GLU A 81 -1.18 -6.77 15.89
CA GLU A 81 -1.84 -5.55 16.39
C GLU A 81 -1.87 -5.56 17.92
N ASP A 82 -2.14 -6.73 18.51
CA ASP A 82 -2.10 -6.96 19.94
C ASP A 82 -1.64 -8.40 20.28
N HIS A 83 -1.84 -8.84 21.53
CA HIS A 83 -1.46 -10.19 21.96
C HIS A 83 -2.25 -11.31 21.29
N ASN A 84 -3.36 -11.03 20.63
CA ASN A 84 -4.31 -12.02 20.12
C ASN A 84 -4.40 -12.02 18.58
N PHE A 85 -4.19 -10.87 17.93
CA PHE A 85 -4.47 -10.71 16.50
C PHE A 85 -3.23 -10.40 15.67
N VAL A 86 -3.10 -11.14 14.56
CA VAL A 86 -2.15 -10.82 13.49
C VAL A 86 -2.63 -9.55 12.80
N ALA A 87 -1.72 -8.62 12.54
CA ALA A 87 -2.06 -7.35 11.92
C ALA A 87 -2.46 -7.56 10.45
N SER A 88 -3.68 -7.13 10.12
CA SER A 88 -4.20 -7.14 8.75
C SER A 88 -3.54 -6.04 7.89
N PRO A 89 -3.54 -6.15 6.55
CA PRO A 89 -3.17 -5.05 5.67
C PRO A 89 -3.95 -3.76 5.92
N LEU A 90 -5.15 -3.82 6.53
CA LEU A 90 -5.88 -2.61 6.96
C LEU A 90 -5.19 -1.87 8.11
N GLY A 91 -4.48 -2.57 9.00
CA GLY A 91 -3.75 -1.97 10.13
C GLY A 91 -2.31 -1.56 9.80
N ILE A 92 -1.58 -2.37 9.02
CA ILE A 92 -0.14 -2.13 8.76
C ILE A 92 0.21 -1.86 7.29
N GLY A 93 -0.76 -1.90 6.39
CA GLY A 93 -0.53 -1.85 4.94
C GLY A 93 0.29 -3.06 4.48
N SER A 94 1.38 -2.81 3.76
CA SER A 94 2.28 -3.88 3.32
C SER A 94 3.24 -4.41 4.40
N GLY A 95 3.35 -3.73 5.55
CA GLY A 95 4.26 -4.09 6.63
C GLY A 95 5.12 -2.92 7.13
N HIS A 96 6.13 -3.22 7.95
CA HIS A 96 7.13 -2.28 8.41
C HIS A 96 8.07 -1.89 7.26
N VAL A 97 8.37 -0.60 7.11
CA VAL A 97 9.33 -0.11 6.11
C VAL A 97 10.70 -0.80 6.25
N ASP A 98 11.29 -1.16 5.11
CA ASP A 98 12.66 -1.67 4.97
C ASP A 98 13.41 -0.78 3.97
N PRO A 99 14.12 0.26 4.44
CA PRO A 99 14.75 1.24 3.55
C PRO A 99 15.79 0.63 2.61
N ASN A 100 16.56 -0.34 3.11
CA ASN A 100 17.65 -0.94 2.36
C ASN A 100 17.12 -1.82 1.23
N ARG A 101 16.08 -2.62 1.48
CA ARG A 101 15.45 -3.39 0.41
C ARG A 101 14.69 -2.50 -0.57
N ALA A 102 14.08 -1.40 -0.10
CA ALA A 102 13.38 -0.45 -0.98
C ALA A 102 14.32 0.26 -1.98
N LEU A 103 15.63 0.30 -1.72
CA LEU A 103 16.62 0.86 -2.65
C LEU A 103 16.74 0.05 -3.95
N ASP A 104 16.54 -1.27 -3.90
CA ASP A 104 16.57 -2.15 -5.07
C ASP A 104 15.39 -3.15 -5.00
N PRO A 105 14.18 -2.73 -5.39
CA PRO A 105 12.97 -3.53 -5.24
C PRO A 105 12.82 -4.58 -6.37
N GLY A 106 13.66 -4.55 -7.40
CA GLY A 106 13.53 -5.38 -8.61
C GLY A 106 12.43 -4.90 -9.55
N LEU A 107 11.17 -4.87 -9.10
CA LEU A 107 10.03 -4.38 -9.88
C LEU A 107 9.24 -3.30 -9.16
N VAL A 108 8.61 -2.40 -9.92
CA VAL A 108 7.69 -1.38 -9.38
C VAL A 108 6.35 -1.34 -10.11
N TYR A 109 5.28 -1.06 -9.37
CA TYR A 109 3.97 -0.65 -9.86
C TYR A 109 3.99 0.87 -10.04
N ASP A 110 4.26 1.31 -11.27
CA ASP A 110 4.29 2.73 -11.59
C ASP A 110 2.91 3.24 -12.02
N ALA A 111 2.63 4.53 -11.78
CA ALA A 111 1.40 5.20 -12.17
C ALA A 111 1.66 6.68 -12.42
N THR A 112 1.02 7.21 -13.46
CA THR A 112 1.13 8.59 -13.94
C THR A 112 0.06 9.49 -13.33
N PRO A 113 0.22 10.83 -13.42
CA PRO A 113 -0.85 11.75 -13.04
C PRO A 113 -2.18 11.48 -13.77
N GLN A 114 -2.14 11.08 -15.05
CA GLN A 114 -3.35 10.77 -15.81
C GLN A 114 -4.07 9.52 -15.27
N ASP A 115 -3.35 8.53 -14.73
CA ASP A 115 -3.98 7.36 -14.10
C ASP A 115 -4.82 7.75 -12.87
N TYR A 116 -4.37 8.76 -12.11
CA TYR A 116 -5.16 9.32 -11.00
C TYR A 116 -6.37 10.11 -11.48
N ILE A 117 -6.24 10.86 -12.58
CA ILE A 117 -7.39 11.52 -13.19
C ILE A 117 -8.42 10.51 -13.67
N ASN A 118 -8.00 9.43 -14.35
CA ASN A 118 -8.89 8.36 -14.80
C ASN A 118 -9.62 7.69 -13.61
N LEU A 119 -8.93 7.53 -12.47
CA LEU A 119 -9.54 7.06 -11.22
C LEU A 119 -10.62 8.03 -10.74
N ILE A 120 -10.31 9.32 -10.61
CA ILE A 120 -11.27 10.32 -10.14
C ILE A 120 -12.48 10.40 -11.09
N CYS A 121 -12.25 10.34 -12.41
CA CYS A 121 -13.33 10.28 -13.41
C CYS A 121 -14.26 9.08 -13.21
N SER A 122 -13.77 7.96 -12.69
CA SER A 122 -14.59 6.76 -12.44
C SER A 122 -15.44 6.83 -11.17
N LEU A 123 -15.22 7.83 -10.30
CA LEU A 123 -15.96 8.02 -9.06
C LEU A 123 -17.32 8.71 -9.25
N ASN A 124 -17.66 9.09 -10.49
CA ASN A 124 -18.93 9.71 -10.86
C ASN A 124 -19.27 10.99 -10.05
N PHE A 125 -18.26 11.77 -9.67
CA PHE A 125 -18.46 13.08 -9.07
C PHE A 125 -19.09 14.07 -10.06
N THR A 126 -19.78 15.09 -9.53
CA THR A 126 -20.21 16.22 -10.36
C THR A 126 -19.01 16.98 -10.91
N GLU A 127 -19.18 17.73 -11.99
CA GLU A 127 -18.10 18.51 -12.58
C GLU A 127 -17.51 19.53 -11.59
N GLU A 128 -18.36 20.12 -10.74
CA GLU A 128 -17.96 21.06 -9.68
C GLU A 128 -17.10 20.38 -8.60
N GLN A 129 -17.51 19.21 -8.13
CA GLN A 129 -16.73 18.39 -7.20
C GLN A 129 -15.40 17.99 -7.84
N PHE A 130 -15.42 17.52 -9.10
CA PHE A 130 -14.22 17.15 -9.84
C PHE A 130 -13.22 18.31 -9.93
N LYS A 131 -13.69 19.51 -10.29
CA LYS A 131 -12.86 20.73 -10.37
C LYS A 131 -12.19 21.08 -9.04
N THR A 132 -12.86 20.79 -7.92
CA THR A 132 -12.32 20.99 -6.56
C THR A 132 -11.10 20.10 -6.31
N PHE A 133 -11.14 18.83 -6.76
CA PHE A 133 -10.03 17.89 -6.60
C PHE A 133 -8.90 18.08 -7.63
N ALA A 134 -9.26 18.25 -8.91
CA ALA A 134 -8.32 18.29 -10.02
C ALA A 134 -7.63 19.65 -10.22
N ARG A 135 -8.10 20.72 -9.53
CA ARG A 135 -7.60 22.10 -9.58
C ARG A 135 -7.26 22.58 -11.00
N SER A 136 -8.26 23.12 -11.70
CA SER A 136 -8.26 24.02 -12.88
C SER A 136 -7.03 24.15 -13.80
N SER A 137 -6.19 23.11 -13.96
CA SER A 137 -5.20 23.06 -15.02
C SER A 137 -5.88 22.46 -16.24
N ALA A 138 -5.98 23.28 -17.30
CA ALA A 138 -6.79 23.07 -18.51
C ALA A 138 -6.53 21.75 -19.28
N ASN A 139 -5.58 20.92 -18.84
CA ASN A 139 -5.15 19.69 -19.50
C ASN A 139 -5.70 18.39 -18.88
N TYR A 140 -6.40 18.43 -17.73
CA TYR A 140 -6.86 17.20 -17.03
C TYR A 140 -8.36 16.87 -17.19
N HIS A 141 -9.06 17.53 -18.11
CA HIS A 141 -10.47 17.19 -18.41
C HIS A 141 -10.64 15.95 -19.31
N ASN A 142 -9.56 15.24 -19.65
CA ASN A 142 -9.66 14.02 -20.44
C ASN A 142 -10.09 12.83 -19.57
N CYS A 143 -11.41 12.67 -19.43
CA CYS A 143 -12.04 11.49 -18.81
C CYS A 143 -12.41 10.39 -19.83
N SER A 144 -11.84 10.38 -21.04
CA SER A 144 -12.20 9.40 -22.07
C SER A 144 -11.88 7.95 -21.70
N ASN A 145 -11.01 7.72 -20.72
CA ASN A 145 -10.60 6.40 -20.24
C ASN A 145 -10.79 6.25 -18.72
N ALA A 146 -11.93 6.67 -18.18
CA ALA A 146 -12.26 6.51 -16.76
C ALA A 146 -12.07 5.04 -16.30
N SER A 147 -11.35 4.82 -15.20
CA SER A 147 -11.05 3.48 -14.68
C SER A 147 -10.72 3.51 -13.20
N ALA A 148 -11.41 2.67 -12.42
CA ALA A 148 -11.13 2.47 -11.00
C ALA A 148 -9.93 1.53 -10.74
N ASP A 149 -9.42 0.85 -11.77
CA ASP A 149 -8.37 -0.17 -11.65
C ASP A 149 -6.96 0.46 -11.70
N LEU A 150 -6.67 1.33 -10.72
CA LEU A 150 -5.38 1.98 -10.57
C LEU A 150 -4.27 0.93 -10.38
N ASN A 151 -3.11 1.14 -11.03
CA ASN A 151 -1.94 0.26 -10.91
C ASN A 151 -1.26 0.38 -9.53
N TYR A 152 -1.90 -0.18 -8.51
CA TYR A 152 -1.54 -0.02 -7.10
C TYR A 152 -0.90 -1.31 -6.53
N PRO A 153 0.12 -1.22 -5.66
CA PRO A 153 0.89 -2.38 -5.16
C PRO A 153 0.18 -3.23 -4.09
N SER A 154 -1.14 -3.14 -3.96
CA SER A 154 -1.98 -3.94 -3.06
C SER A 154 -3.37 -4.16 -3.65
N PHE A 155 -4.13 -5.07 -3.06
CA PHE A 155 -5.47 -5.44 -3.52
C PHE A 155 -6.48 -5.40 -2.37
N ILE A 156 -7.68 -4.93 -2.67
CA ILE A 156 -8.80 -4.95 -1.73
C ILE A 156 -10.06 -5.33 -2.48
N VAL A 157 -10.85 -6.22 -1.89
CA VAL A 157 -12.18 -6.58 -2.41
C VAL A 157 -13.20 -6.51 -1.28
N PHE A 158 -14.42 -6.12 -1.63
CA PHE A 158 -15.48 -5.87 -0.67
C PHE A 158 -16.61 -6.89 -0.83
N TYR A 159 -17.23 -7.27 0.29
CA TYR A 159 -18.49 -8.00 0.32
C TYR A 159 -19.51 -7.26 1.18
N SER A 160 -20.80 -7.43 0.91
CA SER A 160 -21.86 -6.88 1.75
C SER A 160 -22.00 -7.71 3.03
N PHE A 161 -22.04 -7.04 4.18
CA PHE A 161 -22.33 -7.72 5.45
C PHE A 161 -23.76 -8.29 5.44
N SER A 162 -23.94 -9.50 6.00
CA SER A 162 -25.22 -10.19 6.04
C SER A 162 -25.51 -10.65 7.47
N GLN A 163 -26.55 -10.08 8.09
CA GLN A 163 -27.00 -10.51 9.43
C GLN A 163 -27.55 -11.94 9.43
N GLU A 164 -28.04 -12.42 8.29
CA GLU A 164 -28.56 -13.77 8.11
C GLU A 164 -27.46 -14.81 7.84
N GLY A 165 -26.18 -14.39 7.79
CA GLY A 165 -25.04 -15.27 7.53
C GLY A 165 -24.90 -15.75 6.08
N ASN A 166 -25.71 -15.21 5.16
CA ASN A 166 -25.63 -15.55 3.74
C ASN A 166 -24.60 -14.69 3.00
N TYR A 167 -23.48 -15.30 2.61
CA TYR A 167 -22.39 -14.66 1.88
C TYR A 167 -22.21 -15.33 0.50
N PRO A 168 -22.75 -14.75 -0.59
CA PRO A 168 -22.61 -15.31 -1.92
C PRO A 168 -21.17 -15.25 -2.42
N TRP A 169 -20.83 -16.13 -3.36
CA TRP A 169 -19.57 -16.05 -4.08
C TRP A 169 -19.54 -14.84 -5.00
N LEU A 170 -18.48 -14.05 -4.91
CA LEU A 170 -18.16 -12.89 -5.73
C LEU A 170 -16.87 -13.13 -6.49
N GLU A 171 -16.66 -12.38 -7.57
CA GLU A 171 -15.43 -12.40 -8.36
C GLU A 171 -15.02 -10.97 -8.72
N GLN A 172 -13.75 -10.63 -8.47
CA GLN A 172 -13.16 -9.36 -8.88
C GLN A 172 -11.86 -9.60 -9.65
N LYS A 173 -11.64 -8.82 -10.70
CA LYS A 173 -10.41 -8.84 -11.50
C LYS A 173 -9.65 -7.53 -11.34
N PHE A 174 -8.32 -7.64 -11.30
CA PHE A 174 -7.39 -6.53 -11.24
C PHE A 174 -6.33 -6.70 -12.32
N LYS A 175 -6.11 -5.67 -13.12
CA LYS A 175 -4.99 -5.61 -14.05
C LYS A 175 -3.87 -4.82 -13.40
N ARG A 176 -2.66 -5.37 -13.44
CA ARG A 176 -1.46 -4.68 -12.95
C ARG A 176 -0.37 -4.72 -13.99
N THR A 177 0.47 -3.70 -13.96
CA THR A 177 1.64 -3.56 -14.82
C THR A 177 2.86 -3.33 -13.94
N LEU A 178 3.85 -4.20 -14.08
CA LEU A 178 5.12 -4.11 -13.39
C LEU A 178 6.18 -3.60 -14.37
N THR A 179 7.02 -2.67 -13.89
CA THR A 179 8.19 -2.20 -14.61
C THR A 179 9.44 -2.78 -13.96
N ASN A 180 10.34 -3.37 -14.75
CA ASN A 180 11.63 -3.85 -14.25
C ASN A 180 12.55 -2.67 -13.97
N VAL A 181 12.94 -2.46 -12.72
CA VAL A 181 13.92 -1.42 -12.33
C VAL A 181 15.28 -1.99 -11.99
N GLY A 182 15.41 -3.33 -11.99
CA GLY A 182 16.68 -4.03 -11.87
C GLY A 182 17.64 -3.72 -13.02
N LYS A 183 18.92 -4.04 -12.82
CA LYS A 183 20.00 -3.68 -13.75
C LYS A 183 20.00 -4.47 -15.06
N SER A 184 19.39 -5.66 -15.08
CA SER A 184 19.39 -6.58 -16.21
C SER A 184 18.00 -7.19 -16.43
N GLY A 185 17.85 -7.97 -17.51
CA GLY A 185 16.70 -8.86 -17.68
C GLY A 185 16.58 -9.85 -16.52
N ALA A 186 15.34 -10.23 -16.21
CA ALA A 186 15.00 -11.08 -15.08
C ALA A 186 13.68 -11.83 -15.35
N THR A 187 13.52 -12.99 -14.72
CA THR A 187 12.29 -13.78 -14.78
C THR A 187 11.72 -13.97 -13.39
N TYR A 188 10.45 -13.63 -13.24
CA TYR A 188 9.72 -13.73 -11.98
C TYR A 188 8.60 -14.77 -12.09
N ARG A 189 8.43 -15.58 -11.04
CA ARG A 189 7.29 -16.49 -10.89
C ARG A 189 6.43 -16.04 -9.72
N VAL A 190 5.12 -16.06 -9.90
CA VAL A 190 4.18 -15.69 -8.83
C VAL A 190 4.07 -16.80 -7.79
N LYS A 191 4.16 -16.43 -6.53
CA LYS A 191 3.73 -17.21 -5.36
C LYS A 191 2.43 -16.60 -4.83
N ILE A 192 1.47 -17.43 -4.48
CA ILE A 192 0.13 -17.01 -4.04
C ILE A 192 -0.12 -17.55 -2.63
N GLU A 193 -0.60 -16.68 -1.75
CA GLU A 193 -1.11 -17.01 -0.43
C GLU A 193 -2.60 -16.63 -0.40
N ASN A 194 -3.46 -17.64 -0.53
CA ASN A 194 -4.90 -17.42 -0.59
C ASN A 194 -5.42 -16.92 0.76
N PRO A 195 -6.21 -15.83 0.78
CA PRO A 195 -7.08 -15.55 1.92
C PRO A 195 -8.01 -16.73 2.21
N ARG A 196 -8.53 -16.77 3.45
CA ARG A 196 -9.63 -17.68 3.79
C ARG A 196 -10.80 -17.49 2.81
N ASN A 197 -11.67 -18.50 2.68
CA ASN A 197 -12.89 -18.45 1.86
C ASN A 197 -12.71 -17.84 0.45
N SER A 198 -11.56 -18.08 -0.19
CA SER A 198 -11.24 -17.49 -1.49
C SER A 198 -10.37 -18.40 -2.36
N THR A 199 -10.30 -18.06 -3.64
CA THR A 199 -9.40 -18.65 -4.62
C THR A 199 -8.83 -17.56 -5.49
N ILE A 200 -7.49 -17.51 -5.55
CA ILE A 200 -6.75 -16.52 -6.32
C ILE A 200 -6.17 -17.18 -7.56
N SER A 201 -6.30 -16.53 -8.71
CA SER A 201 -5.61 -16.92 -9.95
C SER A 201 -4.92 -15.74 -10.59
N VAL A 202 -3.74 -15.98 -11.16
CA VAL A 202 -2.90 -14.97 -11.82
C VAL A 202 -2.54 -15.46 -13.21
N SER A 203 -2.70 -14.61 -14.22
CA SER A 203 -2.32 -14.88 -15.60
C SER A 203 -1.57 -13.69 -16.23
N PRO A 204 -0.37 -13.89 -16.80
CA PRO A 204 0.43 -15.13 -16.78
C PRO A 204 1.03 -15.40 -15.38
N GLN A 205 1.42 -16.64 -15.08
CA GLN A 205 2.07 -17.00 -13.80
C GLN A 205 3.59 -16.71 -13.77
N THR A 206 4.17 -16.34 -14.92
CA THR A 206 5.58 -15.99 -15.07
C THR A 206 5.68 -14.72 -15.90
N LEU A 207 6.48 -13.77 -15.42
CA LEU A 207 6.82 -12.55 -16.15
C LEU A 207 8.30 -12.62 -16.53
N VAL A 208 8.59 -12.39 -17.80
CA VAL A 208 9.96 -12.35 -18.33
C VAL A 208 10.21 -10.92 -18.79
N PHE A 209 11.26 -10.31 -18.25
CA PHE A 209 11.75 -9.01 -18.66
C PHE A 209 13.12 -9.22 -19.30
N MET A 210 13.29 -8.72 -20.52
CA MET A 210 14.55 -8.79 -21.25
C MET A 210 15.50 -7.69 -20.80
N ASN A 211 14.97 -6.50 -20.46
CA ASN A 211 15.78 -5.32 -20.15
C ASN A 211 15.24 -4.53 -18.95
N LYS A 212 16.07 -3.61 -18.45
CA LYS A 212 15.63 -2.54 -17.54
C LYS A 212 14.57 -1.67 -18.22
N ASN A 213 13.61 -1.19 -17.43
CA ASN A 213 12.45 -0.37 -17.81
C ASN A 213 11.40 -1.07 -18.69
N GLU A 214 11.59 -2.35 -19.01
CA GLU A 214 10.55 -3.12 -19.68
C GLU A 214 9.33 -3.29 -18.76
N LYS A 215 8.14 -3.26 -19.36
CA LYS A 215 6.86 -3.39 -18.68
C LYS A 215 6.20 -4.71 -19.05
N GLN A 216 5.70 -5.42 -18.05
CA GLN A 216 4.90 -6.62 -18.23
C GLN A 216 3.61 -6.49 -17.42
N SER A 217 2.49 -6.91 -18.00
CA SER A 217 1.19 -6.87 -17.33
C SER A 217 0.71 -8.26 -16.97
N TYR A 218 -0.09 -8.34 -15.91
CA TYR A 218 -0.81 -9.54 -15.52
C TYR A 218 -2.20 -9.19 -15.01
N THR A 219 -3.07 -10.20 -14.98
CA THR A 219 -4.41 -10.12 -14.39
C THR A 219 -4.47 -11.04 -13.17
N LEU A 220 -4.89 -10.46 -12.04
CA LEU A 220 -5.24 -11.16 -10.82
C LEU A 220 -6.77 -11.30 -10.77
N THR A 221 -7.28 -12.51 -10.60
CA THR A 221 -8.71 -12.77 -10.33
C THR A 221 -8.86 -13.32 -8.93
N ILE A 222 -9.73 -12.69 -8.14
CA ILE A 222 -10.07 -13.09 -6.78
C ILE A 222 -11.52 -13.57 -6.80
N ARG A 223 -11.73 -14.87 -6.57
CA ARG A 223 -13.04 -15.43 -6.26
C ARG A 223 -13.16 -15.56 -4.76
N TYR A 224 -14.17 -14.96 -4.14
CA TYR A 224 -14.22 -14.82 -2.68
C TYR A 224 -15.66 -14.81 -2.17
N ARG A 225 -15.82 -15.00 -0.85
CA ARG A 225 -17.06 -14.71 -0.13
C ARG A 225 -16.75 -14.16 1.26
N GLY A 226 -17.70 -13.42 1.81
CA GLY A 226 -17.63 -12.95 3.18
C GLY A 226 -17.70 -14.06 4.22
N ASP A 227 -17.38 -13.71 5.47
CA ASP A 227 -17.70 -14.51 6.64
C ASP A 227 -17.93 -13.63 7.87
N GLU A 228 -18.40 -14.25 8.96
CA GLU A 228 -18.66 -13.61 10.26
C GLU A 228 -17.39 -13.28 11.06
N LYS A 229 -16.22 -13.80 10.63
CA LYS A 229 -14.95 -13.65 11.34
C LYS A 229 -14.18 -12.40 10.91
N GLY A 230 -14.74 -11.59 10.01
CA GLY A 230 -14.16 -10.33 9.55
C GLY A 230 -13.05 -10.52 8.50
N GLY A 231 -12.06 -9.63 8.53
CA GLY A 231 -11.01 -9.51 7.51
C GLY A 231 -10.32 -10.83 7.16
N GLN A 232 -10.09 -11.03 5.87
CA GLN A 232 -9.41 -12.21 5.33
C GLN A 232 -8.22 -11.76 4.48
N ASP A 233 -7.03 -12.07 4.97
CA ASP A 233 -5.79 -11.54 4.41
C ASP A 233 -5.05 -12.60 3.58
N GLY A 234 -4.36 -12.14 2.54
CA GLY A 234 -3.48 -12.97 1.72
C GLY A 234 -2.40 -12.16 1.05
N SER A 235 -1.71 -12.75 0.07
CA SER A 235 -0.75 -12.00 -0.74
C SER A 235 -0.47 -12.67 -2.08
N ILE A 236 0.06 -11.88 -3.02
CA ILE A 236 0.86 -12.41 -4.12
C ILE A 236 2.29 -11.90 -3.98
N THR A 237 3.26 -12.71 -4.39
CA THR A 237 4.67 -12.33 -4.39
C THR A 237 5.31 -12.76 -5.69
N TRP A 238 5.89 -11.82 -6.43
CA TRP A 238 6.74 -12.15 -7.58
C TRP A 238 8.14 -12.44 -7.07
N VAL A 239 8.57 -13.70 -7.21
CA VAL A 239 9.90 -14.17 -6.78
C VAL A 239 10.78 -14.33 -8.01
N GLU A 240 11.93 -13.67 -8.00
CA GLU A 240 12.94 -13.81 -9.05
C GLU A 240 13.53 -15.22 -9.05
N LYS A 241 13.63 -15.88 -10.21
CA LYS A 241 14.08 -17.28 -10.28
C LYS A 241 15.56 -17.48 -9.93
N ASN A 242 16.43 -16.54 -10.32
CA ASN A 242 17.89 -16.64 -10.19
C ASN A 242 18.48 -15.45 -9.43
N GLY A 243 17.68 -14.82 -8.58
CA GLY A 243 18.10 -13.65 -7.81
C GLY A 243 17.33 -13.56 -6.50
N ASN A 244 17.49 -12.43 -5.81
CA ASN A 244 17.03 -12.26 -4.44
C ASN A 244 15.84 -11.29 -4.34
N HIS A 245 15.30 -10.81 -5.46
CA HIS A 245 14.14 -9.94 -5.46
C HIS A 245 12.86 -10.70 -5.16
N SER A 246 12.05 -10.11 -4.28
CA SER A 246 10.75 -10.61 -3.88
C SER A 246 9.81 -9.42 -3.75
N VAL A 247 8.89 -9.30 -4.72
CA VAL A 247 7.97 -8.16 -4.86
C VAL A 247 6.61 -8.57 -4.33
N ARG A 248 6.35 -8.28 -3.05
CA ARG A 248 5.14 -8.73 -2.34
C ARG A 248 4.04 -7.68 -2.40
N SER A 249 2.82 -8.11 -2.68
CA SER A 249 1.61 -7.27 -2.63
C SER A 249 0.56 -7.92 -1.73
N PRO A 250 0.18 -7.27 -0.62
CA PRO A 250 -0.87 -7.80 0.26
C PRO A 250 -2.24 -7.68 -0.40
N MET A 251 -3.15 -8.55 0.04
CA MET A 251 -4.58 -8.44 -0.28
C MET A 251 -5.44 -8.59 0.96
N VAL A 252 -6.59 -7.93 0.95
CA VAL A 252 -7.60 -8.07 2.01
C VAL A 252 -9.00 -8.19 1.40
N ILE A 253 -9.79 -9.11 1.94
CA ILE A 253 -11.23 -9.23 1.72
C ILE A 253 -11.90 -8.67 2.98
N THR A 254 -12.77 -7.68 2.83
CA THR A 254 -13.43 -7.02 3.96
C THR A 254 -14.88 -6.65 3.65
N SER A 255 -15.71 -6.44 4.67
CA SER A 255 -17.06 -5.95 4.46
C SER A 255 -17.06 -4.49 4.00
N THR A 256 -18.07 -4.10 3.24
CA THR A 256 -18.38 -2.69 2.99
C THR A 256 -18.78 -2.01 4.30
N VAL A 257 -18.30 -0.78 4.51
CA VAL A 257 -18.68 0.10 5.62
C VAL A 257 -19.16 1.43 5.05
N ASP A 258 -19.82 2.24 5.88
CA ASP A 258 -20.17 3.61 5.50
C ASP A 258 -18.90 4.37 5.09
N VAL A 259 -18.94 4.96 3.89
CA VAL A 259 -17.74 5.49 3.23
C VAL A 259 -17.22 6.72 3.97
N TRP A 260 -18.12 7.60 4.40
CA TRP A 260 -17.87 8.73 5.29
C TRP A 260 -19.00 8.73 6.30
N ALA A 261 -18.70 8.62 7.60
CA ALA A 261 -19.71 8.88 8.61
C ALA A 261 -20.16 10.34 8.43
N SER A 262 -21.47 10.59 8.28
CA SER A 262 -21.97 11.91 8.64
C SER A 262 -21.71 12.05 10.13
N GLU A 263 -20.85 13.00 10.51
CA GLU A 263 -20.88 13.52 11.87
C GLU A 263 -22.20 14.31 11.97
N ASP A 264 -23.28 13.60 12.30
CA ASP A 264 -24.51 14.18 12.84
C ASP A 264 -24.42 14.23 14.38
#